data_AF-A0A7R8ZWE7-F1
#
_entry.id   AF-A0A7R8ZWE7-F1
#
_cell.length_a   1.000
_cell.length_b   1.000
_cell.length_c   1.000
_cell.angle_alpha   90.00
_cell.angle_beta   90.00
_cell.angle_gamma   90.00
#
_symmetry.space_group_name_H-M   'P 1'
#
loop_
_entity.id
_entity.type
_entity.pdbx_description
1 polymer ?
#
loop_
_entity_poly.entity_id
_entity_poly.type
_entity_poly.pdbx_seq_one_letter_code
_entity_poly.pdbx_strand_id
1 'polypeptide(L)'
;MPKYEVNRFRNKAEVDRLNEPRSGTMLDFIEDFTHRFPGYVDEYETLLTDNRIWKQRTVGIGVVSPERAFQMGFTGPMLRGSGIAWDLRKKQPYEVYDRMDFDIPLGTNGDSYDRYLVRMEEMRQSNRIIRQCVDWLRENPGPVMYEDHKITPPKRAEVKQDMEALIHHFKLFTEGYCLPEGEVYAAVEHPK
;
A
#
# COMPACT_ATOMS: atom_id res chain seq x y z
N MET A 1 -10.91 -4.41 17.58
CA MET A 1 -9.74 -3.49 17.60
C MET A 1 -9.57 -2.93 19.01
N PRO A 2 -8.34 -2.56 19.44
CA PRO A 2 -8.13 -1.92 20.74
C PRO A 2 -8.97 -0.64 20.84
N LYS A 3 -9.70 -0.46 21.93
CA LYS A 3 -10.56 0.71 22.17
C LYS A 3 -9.86 1.69 23.10
N TYR A 4 -10.13 2.98 22.92
CA TYR A 4 -9.69 4.01 23.85
C TYR A 4 -10.52 3.95 25.13
N GLU A 5 -9.88 4.29 26.24
CA GLU A 5 -10.51 4.37 27.56
C GLU A 5 -10.56 5.83 28.02
N VAL A 6 -11.56 6.13 28.86
CA VAL A 6 -11.70 7.46 29.47
C VAL A 6 -10.53 7.70 30.42
N ASN A 7 -9.89 8.84 30.28
CA ASN A 7 -8.76 9.22 31.12
C ASN A 7 -8.80 10.72 31.44
N ARG A 8 -7.81 11.21 32.19
CA ARG A 8 -7.73 12.63 32.60
C ARG A 8 -7.71 13.61 31.41
N PHE A 9 -7.27 13.19 30.23
CA PHE A 9 -7.11 14.03 29.05
C PHE A 9 -8.26 13.90 28.05
N ARG A 10 -9.09 12.85 28.16
CA ARG A 10 -10.16 12.55 27.19
C ARG A 10 -11.46 12.26 27.91
N ASN A 11 -12.46 13.08 27.61
CA ASN A 11 -13.80 12.91 28.17
C ASN A 11 -14.53 11.74 27.51
N LYS A 12 -15.66 11.32 28.11
CA LYS A 12 -16.44 10.18 27.61
C LYS A 12 -16.92 10.37 26.17
N ALA A 13 -17.43 11.56 25.83
CA ALA A 13 -17.93 11.86 24.49
C ALA A 13 -16.84 11.75 23.40
N GLU A 14 -15.63 12.21 23.70
CA GLU A 14 -14.48 12.11 22.80
C GLU A 14 -14.03 10.65 22.63
N VAL A 15 -14.00 9.87 23.71
CA VAL A 15 -13.67 8.44 23.66
C VAL A 15 -14.70 7.66 22.85
N ASP A 16 -15.99 7.95 23.04
CA ASP A 16 -17.07 7.30 22.29
C ASP A 16 -16.92 7.60 20.78
N ARG A 17 -16.66 8.85 20.40
CA ARG A 17 -16.37 9.24 19.01
C ARG A 17 -15.14 8.52 18.43
N LEU A 18 -14.04 8.43 19.18
CA LEU A 18 -12.83 7.74 18.72
C LEU A 18 -13.02 6.22 18.58
N ASN A 19 -13.97 5.65 19.32
CA ASN A 19 -14.25 4.23 19.33
C ASN A 19 -15.34 3.82 18.33
N GLU A 20 -16.11 4.76 17.80
CA GLU A 20 -17.14 4.51 16.79
C GLU A 20 -16.61 3.66 15.61
N PRO A 21 -15.55 4.07 14.87
CA PRO A 21 -15.03 3.26 13.76
C PRO A 21 -14.31 1.98 14.23
N ARG A 22 -13.94 1.88 15.52
CA ARG A 22 -13.28 0.71 16.12
C ARG A 22 -14.26 -0.33 16.65
N SER A 23 -15.55 -0.01 16.63
CA SER A 23 -16.63 -0.88 17.13
C SER A 23 -17.09 -1.90 16.09
N GLY A 24 -16.91 -1.59 14.80
CA GLY A 24 -17.26 -2.46 13.68
C GLY A 24 -16.19 -3.49 13.31
N THR A 25 -16.29 -3.98 12.08
CA THR A 25 -15.32 -4.88 11.44
C THR A 25 -14.03 -4.14 11.07
N MET A 26 -13.00 -4.89 10.67
CA MET A 26 -11.76 -4.27 10.17
C MET A 26 -12.01 -3.43 8.90
N LEU A 27 -12.94 -3.86 8.04
CA LEU A 27 -13.28 -3.11 6.82
C LEU A 27 -13.93 -1.78 7.15
N ASP A 28 -14.82 -1.73 8.15
CA ASP A 28 -15.46 -0.48 8.59
C ASP A 28 -14.42 0.53 9.11
N PHE A 29 -13.39 0.04 9.80
CA PHE A 29 -12.31 0.89 10.29
C PHE A 29 -11.39 1.42 9.18
N ILE A 30 -11.07 0.58 8.18
CA ILE A 30 -10.27 0.99 7.03
C ILE A 30 -11.04 2.01 6.21
N GLU A 31 -12.34 1.79 5.97
CA GLU A 31 -13.20 2.71 5.24
C GLU A 31 -13.23 4.09 5.91
N ASP A 32 -13.49 4.17 7.22
CA ASP A 32 -13.44 5.41 7.98
C ASP A 32 -12.06 6.10 7.87
N PHE A 33 -10.96 5.33 7.91
CA PHE A 33 -9.63 5.88 7.66
C PHE A 33 -9.53 6.52 6.28
N THR A 34 -10.07 5.88 5.23
CA THR A 34 -10.00 6.44 3.86
C THR A 34 -10.77 7.75 3.70
N HIS A 35 -11.79 7.99 4.52
CA HIS A 35 -12.53 9.25 4.52
C HIS A 35 -11.78 10.37 5.22
N ARG A 36 -11.08 10.06 6.33
CA ARG A 36 -10.36 11.06 7.12
C ARG A 36 -8.97 11.40 6.57
N PHE A 37 -8.28 10.42 5.97
CA PHE A 37 -6.90 10.56 5.56
C PHE A 37 -6.63 11.70 4.57
N PRO A 38 -7.47 11.97 3.55
CA PRO A 38 -7.29 13.13 2.66
C PRO A 38 -7.19 14.46 3.41
N GLY A 39 -7.99 14.66 4.46
CA GLY A 39 -7.93 15.87 5.27
C GLY A 39 -6.58 16.06 5.98
N TYR A 40 -5.94 14.97 6.41
CA TYR A 40 -4.58 15.04 6.98
C TYR A 40 -3.52 15.33 5.92
N VAL A 41 -3.69 14.82 4.70
CA VAL A 41 -2.80 15.15 3.58
C VAL A 41 -2.90 16.65 3.25
N ASP A 42 -4.11 17.21 3.27
CA ASP A 42 -4.33 18.64 3.04
C ASP A 42 -3.71 19.51 4.14
N GLU A 43 -3.69 19.06 5.39
CA GLU A 43 -2.96 19.71 6.48
C GLU A 43 -1.44 19.75 6.21
N TYR A 44 -0.86 18.66 5.69
CA TYR A 44 0.56 18.63 5.32
C TYR A 44 0.87 19.59 4.18
N GLU A 45 0.00 19.67 3.17
CA GLU A 45 0.16 20.61 2.06
C GLU A 45 0.03 22.06 2.51
N THR A 46 -0.92 22.35 3.41
CA THR A 46 -1.09 23.68 3.99
C THR A 46 0.20 24.18 4.66
N LEU A 47 0.94 23.29 5.33
CA LEU A 47 2.18 23.64 6.03
C LEU A 47 3.40 23.76 5.10
N LEU A 48 3.46 22.95 4.03
CA LEU A 48 4.68 22.77 3.23
C LEU A 48 4.54 23.21 1.77
N THR A 49 3.44 22.87 1.10
CA THR A 49 3.33 23.02 -0.37
C THR A 49 3.48 24.45 -0.81
N ASP A 50 2.80 25.40 -0.15
CA ASP A 50 2.88 26.84 -0.45
C ASP A 50 3.85 27.63 0.44
N ASN A 51 4.56 26.94 1.31
CA ASN A 51 5.53 27.57 2.19
C ASN A 51 6.73 28.10 1.38
N ARG A 52 6.98 29.40 1.47
CA ARG A 52 8.08 30.07 0.77
C ARG A 52 9.46 29.49 1.16
N ILE A 53 9.67 29.19 2.44
CA ILE A 53 10.94 28.60 2.91
C ILE A 53 11.10 27.20 2.32
N TRP A 54 10.03 26.41 2.26
CA TRP A 54 10.05 25.08 1.66
C TRP A 54 10.39 25.13 0.17
N LYS A 55 9.68 25.96 -0.61
CA LYS A 55 9.96 26.15 -2.04
C LYS A 55 11.40 26.61 -2.28
N GLN A 56 11.89 27.58 -1.51
CA GLN A 56 13.29 28.05 -1.62
C GLN A 56 14.34 26.96 -1.38
N ARG A 57 14.01 25.90 -0.65
CA ARG A 57 14.93 24.81 -0.30
C ARG A 57 14.81 23.58 -1.20
N THR A 58 13.80 23.52 -2.05
CA THR A 58 13.45 22.30 -2.81
C THR A 58 13.34 22.56 -4.32
N VAL A 59 12.84 23.72 -4.72
CA VAL A 59 12.69 24.10 -6.13
C VAL A 59 14.06 24.34 -6.76
N GLY A 60 14.32 23.71 -7.90
CA GLY A 60 15.60 23.77 -8.61
C GLY A 60 16.76 23.05 -7.92
N ILE A 61 16.49 22.30 -6.84
CA ILE A 61 17.51 21.54 -6.10
C ILE A 61 17.48 20.06 -6.48
N GLY A 62 18.65 19.50 -6.81
CA GLY A 62 18.78 18.10 -7.19
C GLY A 62 18.04 17.76 -8.48
N VAL A 63 18.14 18.64 -9.48
CA VAL A 63 17.52 18.47 -10.80
C VAL A 63 18.15 17.26 -11.51
N VAL A 64 17.31 16.35 -11.98
CA VAL A 64 17.71 15.18 -12.76
C VAL A 64 16.95 15.21 -14.09
N SER A 65 17.66 15.15 -15.21
CA SER A 65 17.02 15.03 -16.52
C SER A 65 16.50 13.61 -16.76
N PRO A 66 15.48 13.42 -17.62
CA PRO A 66 14.99 12.10 -18.00
C PRO A 66 16.10 11.14 -18.44
N GLU A 67 17.02 11.61 -19.29
CA GLU A 67 18.12 10.81 -19.85
C GLU A 67 19.08 10.36 -18.76
N ARG A 68 19.43 11.27 -17.84
CA ARG A 68 20.29 10.96 -16.71
C ARG A 68 19.64 9.97 -15.76
N ALA A 69 18.33 10.09 -15.52
CA ALA A 69 17.60 9.18 -14.66
C ALA A 69 17.65 7.74 -15.20
N PHE A 70 17.50 7.56 -16.52
CA PHE A 70 17.68 6.25 -17.16
C PHE A 70 19.11 5.73 -17.08
N GLN A 71 20.11 6.56 -17.40
CA GLN A 71 21.52 6.16 -17.34
C GLN A 71 21.97 5.72 -15.94
N MET A 72 21.42 6.37 -14.91
CA MET A 72 21.71 6.05 -13.51
C MET A 72 20.85 4.91 -12.95
N GLY A 73 19.93 4.34 -13.74
CA GLY A 73 19.05 3.26 -13.31
C GLY A 73 18.09 3.66 -12.19
N PHE A 74 17.66 4.92 -12.16
CA PHE A 74 16.66 5.37 -11.19
C PHE A 74 15.29 4.74 -11.46
N THR A 75 14.48 4.59 -10.41
CA THR A 75 13.13 4.02 -10.46
C THR A 75 12.16 4.87 -9.63
N GLY A 76 10.86 4.56 -9.72
CA GLY A 76 9.85 5.14 -8.84
C GLY A 76 9.71 6.67 -8.93
N PRO A 77 9.57 7.37 -7.79
CA PRO A 77 9.38 8.82 -7.77
C PRO A 77 10.52 9.62 -8.40
N MET A 78 11.73 9.07 -8.48
CA MET A 78 12.86 9.73 -9.16
C MET A 78 12.63 9.83 -10.68
N LEU A 79 12.12 8.76 -11.31
CA LEU A 79 11.74 8.78 -12.73
C LEU A 79 10.50 9.64 -12.96
N ARG A 80 9.46 9.44 -12.15
CA ARG A 80 8.20 10.19 -12.25
C ARG A 80 8.39 11.69 -12.05
N GLY A 81 9.20 12.09 -11.07
CA GLY A 81 9.54 13.50 -10.84
C GLY A 81 10.27 14.14 -12.02
N SER A 82 10.99 13.36 -12.81
CA SER A 82 11.68 13.80 -14.03
C SER A 82 10.78 13.78 -15.28
N GLY A 83 9.48 13.50 -15.14
CA GLY A 83 8.51 13.51 -16.24
C GLY A 83 8.36 12.19 -17.01
N ILE A 84 8.97 11.10 -16.53
CA ILE A 84 8.86 9.79 -17.16
C ILE A 84 7.69 9.02 -16.56
N ALA A 85 6.69 8.68 -17.39
CA ALA A 85 5.53 7.88 -17.01
C ALA A 85 5.87 6.38 -16.89
N TRP A 86 6.63 6.04 -15.86
CA TRP A 86 7.03 4.67 -15.53
C TRP A 86 6.49 4.25 -14.16
N ASP A 87 5.69 3.18 -14.15
CA ASP A 87 5.13 2.56 -12.95
C ASP A 87 4.84 1.09 -13.27
N LEU A 88 5.45 0.16 -12.52
CA LEU A 88 5.26 -1.27 -12.77
C LEU A 88 3.81 -1.70 -12.58
N ARG A 89 3.04 -1.07 -11.66
CA ARG A 89 1.65 -1.44 -11.39
C ARG A 89 0.72 -1.21 -12.59
N LYS A 90 1.08 -0.34 -13.53
CA LYS A 90 0.36 -0.13 -14.80
C LYS A 90 1.06 -0.77 -16.00
N LYS A 91 2.40 -0.74 -16.06
CA LYS A 91 3.16 -1.23 -17.23
C LYS A 91 3.37 -2.75 -17.23
N GLN A 92 3.58 -3.33 -16.05
CA GLN A 92 3.78 -4.76 -15.82
C GLN A 92 2.96 -5.16 -14.58
N PRO A 93 1.62 -5.08 -14.68
CA PRO A 93 0.76 -5.23 -13.52
C PRO A 93 0.95 -6.61 -12.88
N TYR A 94 0.97 -6.62 -11.55
CA TYR A 94 1.01 -7.81 -10.71
C TYR A 94 -0.19 -7.80 -9.77
N GLU A 95 -0.48 -8.96 -9.18
CA GLU A 95 -1.65 -9.17 -8.31
C GLU A 95 -2.97 -8.76 -8.99
N VAL A 96 -3.57 -7.64 -8.56
CA VAL A 96 -4.86 -7.14 -9.03
C VAL A 96 -4.79 -5.68 -9.49
N TYR A 97 -3.58 -5.10 -9.62
CA TYR A 97 -3.41 -3.69 -10.00
C TYR A 97 -3.93 -3.36 -11.40
N ASP A 98 -4.04 -4.36 -12.29
CA ASP A 98 -4.67 -4.27 -13.60
C ASP A 98 -6.16 -3.93 -13.53
N ARG A 99 -6.82 -4.28 -12.42
CA ARG A 99 -8.26 -4.03 -12.17
C ARG A 99 -8.53 -2.77 -11.36
N MET A 100 -7.48 -2.08 -10.90
CA MET A 100 -7.60 -0.90 -10.04
C MET A 100 -7.51 0.39 -10.86
N ASP A 101 -8.37 1.33 -10.52
CA ASP A 101 -8.41 2.64 -11.15
C ASP A 101 -7.65 3.69 -10.32
N PHE A 102 -6.54 4.17 -10.87
CA PHE A 102 -5.65 5.15 -10.26
C PHE A 102 -4.77 5.80 -11.33
N ASP A 103 -4.30 7.00 -11.02
CA ASP A 103 -3.50 7.83 -11.91
C ASP A 103 -2.01 7.81 -11.51
N ILE A 104 -1.12 8.01 -12.48
CA ILE A 104 0.33 8.12 -12.23
C ILE A 104 0.71 9.61 -12.17
N PRO A 105 1.12 10.15 -11.01
CA PRO A 105 1.57 11.53 -10.93
C PRO A 105 2.94 11.71 -11.59
N LEU A 106 3.10 12.81 -12.32
CA LEU A 106 4.34 13.17 -13.01
C LEU A 106 4.81 14.55 -12.59
N GLY A 107 6.12 14.68 -12.37
CA GLY A 107 6.79 15.96 -12.26
C GLY A 107 7.13 16.54 -13.64
N THR A 108 7.58 17.80 -13.68
CA THR A 108 7.89 18.49 -14.93
C THR A 108 9.37 18.87 -15.04
N ASN A 109 9.97 19.28 -13.92
CA ASN A 109 11.30 19.87 -13.83
C ASN A 109 12.36 18.87 -13.35
N GLY A 110 11.99 17.77 -12.69
CA GLY A 110 12.95 16.79 -12.17
C GLY A 110 13.66 17.20 -10.89
N ASP A 111 13.16 18.22 -10.19
CA ASP A 111 13.73 18.71 -8.94
C ASP A 111 13.18 18.00 -7.70
N SER A 112 13.66 18.39 -6.52
CA SER A 112 13.22 17.79 -5.26
C SER A 112 11.80 18.18 -4.86
N TYR A 113 11.29 19.30 -5.37
CA TYR A 113 9.94 19.76 -5.11
C TYR A 113 8.92 18.92 -5.89
N ASP A 114 9.19 18.64 -7.16
CA ASP A 114 8.37 17.76 -8.00
C ASP A 114 8.30 16.35 -7.41
N ARG A 115 9.41 15.82 -6.90
CA ARG A 115 9.41 14.51 -6.22
C ARG A 115 8.58 14.51 -4.94
N TYR A 116 8.54 15.63 -4.23
CA TYR A 116 7.64 15.80 -3.08
C TYR A 116 6.18 15.78 -3.54
N LEU A 117 5.81 16.54 -4.56
CA LEU A 117 4.45 16.58 -5.09
C LEU A 117 3.98 15.22 -5.61
N VAL A 118 4.85 14.50 -6.33
CA VAL A 118 4.60 13.11 -6.77
C VAL A 118 4.24 12.22 -5.58
N ARG A 119 4.97 12.31 -4.46
CA ARG A 119 4.67 11.52 -3.25
C ARG A 119 3.37 11.95 -2.57
N MET A 120 3.07 13.25 -2.53
CA MET A 120 1.81 13.74 -1.99
C MET A 120 0.62 13.19 -2.77
N GLU A 121 0.71 13.19 -4.10
CA GLU A 121 -0.33 12.65 -4.95
C GLU A 121 -0.40 11.12 -4.90
N GLU A 122 0.73 10.42 -4.80
CA GLU A 122 0.75 8.96 -4.57
C GLU A 122 0.02 8.56 -3.29
N MET A 123 0.07 9.36 -2.23
CA MET A 123 -0.72 9.10 -1.01
C MET A 123 -2.22 9.18 -1.28
N ARG A 124 -2.66 10.14 -2.10
CA ARG A 124 -4.08 10.27 -2.50
C ARG A 124 -4.52 9.11 -3.39
N GLN A 125 -3.70 8.74 -4.38
CA GLN A 125 -3.99 7.60 -5.25
C GLN A 125 -3.98 6.27 -4.48
N SER A 126 -3.08 6.11 -3.50
CA SER A 126 -3.09 4.95 -2.60
C SER A 126 -4.39 4.87 -1.79
N ASN A 127 -4.88 6.00 -1.29
CA ASN A 127 -6.17 6.06 -0.60
C ASN A 127 -7.34 5.66 -1.52
N ARG A 128 -7.32 6.10 -2.79
CA ARG A 128 -8.30 5.71 -3.81
C ARG A 128 -8.30 4.20 -4.08
N ILE A 129 -7.12 3.59 -4.16
CA ILE A 129 -6.96 2.13 -4.33
C ILE A 129 -7.51 1.40 -3.11
N ILE A 130 -7.18 1.83 -1.89
CA ILE A 130 -7.66 1.20 -0.66
C ILE A 130 -9.19 1.19 -0.62
N ARG A 131 -9.84 2.30 -0.98
CA ARG A 131 -11.31 2.38 -1.02
C ARG A 131 -11.90 1.37 -2.00
N GLN A 132 -11.35 1.26 -3.21
CA GLN A 132 -11.79 0.26 -4.20
C GLN A 132 -11.63 -1.18 -3.69
N CYS A 133 -10.52 -1.48 -3.00
CA CYS A 133 -10.31 -2.79 -2.39
C CYS A 133 -11.33 -3.09 -1.29
N VAL A 134 -11.67 -2.10 -0.44
CA VAL A 134 -12.67 -2.28 0.63
C VAL A 134 -14.04 -2.57 0.03
N ASP A 135 -14.46 -1.77 -0.95
CA ASP A 135 -15.76 -1.95 -1.62
C ASP A 135 -15.85 -3.35 -2.25
N TRP A 136 -14.81 -3.75 -2.98
CA TRP A 136 -14.76 -5.07 -3.62
C TRP A 136 -14.78 -6.22 -2.61
N LEU A 137 -14.03 -6.12 -1.50
CA LEU A 137 -13.98 -7.17 -0.47
C LEU A 137 -15.31 -7.34 0.27
N ARG A 138 -16.11 -6.27 0.42
CA ARG A 138 -17.44 -6.38 1.03
C ARG A 138 -18.40 -7.19 0.17
N GLU A 139 -18.28 -7.07 -1.15
CA GLU A 139 -19.13 -7.76 -2.11
C GLU A 139 -18.65 -9.19 -2.41
N ASN A 140 -17.36 -9.47 -2.24
CA ASN A 140 -16.73 -10.70 -2.69
C ASN A 140 -16.04 -11.47 -1.54
N PRO A 141 -16.79 -12.15 -0.66
CA PRO A 141 -16.21 -13.05 0.32
C PRO A 141 -15.64 -14.30 -0.37
N GLY A 142 -14.46 -14.76 0.06
CA GLY A 142 -13.82 -15.93 -0.54
C GLY A 142 -12.67 -16.49 0.29
N PRO A 143 -12.08 -17.62 -0.14
CA PRO A 143 -10.90 -18.19 0.49
C PRO A 143 -9.71 -17.23 0.35
N VAL A 144 -8.92 -17.11 1.42
CA VAL A 144 -7.73 -16.23 1.48
C VAL A 144 -6.41 -17.00 1.30
N MET A 145 -6.47 -18.33 1.29
CA MET A 145 -5.31 -19.20 1.06
C MET A 145 -5.59 -20.08 -0.16
N TYR A 146 -4.53 -20.37 -0.90
CA TYR A 146 -4.57 -21.35 -1.98
C TYR A 146 -4.92 -22.74 -1.43
N GLU A 147 -5.73 -23.51 -2.16
CA GLU A 147 -6.32 -24.76 -1.65
C GLU A 147 -5.34 -25.95 -1.66
N ASP A 148 -4.25 -25.91 -2.43
CA ASP A 148 -3.30 -27.03 -2.49
C ASP A 148 -2.42 -27.11 -1.23
N HIS A 149 -2.71 -28.11 -0.39
CA HIS A 149 -2.02 -28.35 0.87
C HIS A 149 -0.58 -28.87 0.74
N LYS A 150 -0.10 -29.09 -0.50
CA LYS A 150 1.33 -29.32 -0.75
C LYS A 150 2.16 -28.04 -0.68
N ILE A 151 1.51 -26.88 -0.83
CA ILE A 151 2.16 -25.57 -0.83
C ILE A 151 1.70 -24.76 0.39
N THR A 152 0.41 -24.80 0.72
CA THR A 152 -0.17 -24.07 1.86
C THR A 152 -0.45 -25.02 3.03
N PRO A 153 -0.33 -24.56 4.28
CA PRO A 153 -0.69 -25.40 5.41
C PRO A 153 -2.22 -25.60 5.47
N PRO A 154 -2.70 -26.84 5.73
CA PRO A 154 -4.11 -27.11 5.96
C PRO A 154 -4.59 -26.47 7.28
N LYS A 155 -5.91 -26.34 7.44
CA LYS A 155 -6.46 -25.74 8.66
C LYS A 155 -6.23 -26.64 9.86
N ARG A 156 -5.97 -26.03 11.02
CA ARG A 156 -5.73 -26.78 12.27
C ARG A 156 -6.87 -27.71 12.69
N ALA A 157 -8.10 -27.42 12.29
CA ALA A 157 -9.24 -28.29 12.54
C ALA A 157 -9.16 -29.58 11.69
N GLU A 158 -8.83 -29.44 10.41
CA GLU A 158 -8.69 -30.54 9.45
C GLU A 158 -7.51 -31.45 9.82
N VAL A 159 -6.37 -30.88 10.21
CA VAL A 159 -5.18 -31.62 10.68
C VAL A 159 -5.47 -32.61 11.82
N LYS A 160 -6.49 -32.35 12.64
CA LYS A 160 -6.86 -33.22 13.77
C LYS A 160 -7.80 -34.35 13.38
N GLN A 161 -8.44 -34.27 12.23
CA GLN A 161 -9.51 -35.18 11.80
C GLN A 161 -9.12 -36.00 10.57
N ASP A 162 -8.29 -35.43 9.71
CA ASP A 162 -7.89 -36.00 8.43
C ASP A 162 -6.40 -36.39 8.43
N MET A 163 -6.12 -37.61 7.98
CA MET A 163 -4.76 -38.15 8.00
C MET A 163 -3.90 -37.47 6.93
N GLU A 164 -4.47 -37.21 5.75
CA GLU A 164 -3.82 -36.53 4.65
C GLU A 164 -3.41 -35.10 5.03
N ALA A 165 -4.31 -34.34 5.65
CA ALA A 165 -4.00 -33.02 6.20
C ALA A 165 -2.85 -33.06 7.23
N LEU A 166 -2.80 -34.09 8.09
CA LEU A 166 -1.72 -34.26 9.05
C LEU A 166 -0.37 -34.56 8.37
N ILE A 167 -0.37 -35.42 7.34
CA ILE A 167 0.83 -35.72 6.55
C ILE A 167 1.35 -34.44 5.87
N HIS A 168 0.47 -33.70 5.20
CA HIS A 168 0.83 -32.45 4.54
C HIS A 168 1.38 -31.42 5.52
N HIS A 169 0.72 -31.22 6.66
CA HIS A 169 1.23 -30.35 7.72
C HIS A 169 2.62 -30.80 8.20
N PHE A 170 2.81 -32.08 8.50
CA PHE A 170 4.10 -32.59 8.97
C PHE A 170 5.21 -32.35 7.95
N LYS A 171 4.99 -32.72 6.68
CA LYS A 171 5.98 -32.57 5.61
C LYS A 171 6.32 -31.10 5.35
N LEU A 172 5.31 -30.21 5.30
CA LEU A 172 5.50 -28.79 5.03
C LEU A 172 6.34 -28.09 6.11
N PHE A 173 6.15 -28.45 7.39
CA PHE A 173 6.88 -27.82 8.51
C PHE A 173 8.23 -28.48 8.82
N THR A 174 8.51 -29.67 8.29
CA THR A 174 9.79 -30.37 8.51
C THR A 174 10.73 -30.26 7.32
N GLU A 175 10.24 -30.54 6.10
CA GLU A 175 11.02 -30.52 4.87
C GLU A 175 10.78 -29.25 4.04
N GLY A 176 9.58 -28.66 4.14
CA GLY A 176 9.14 -27.62 3.22
C GLY A 176 8.55 -28.19 1.93
N TYR A 177 8.24 -27.31 0.97
CA TYR A 177 7.77 -27.71 -0.36
C TYR A 177 8.90 -27.58 -1.38
N CYS A 178 8.92 -28.49 -2.37
CA CYS A 178 9.94 -28.47 -3.41
C CYS A 178 9.57 -27.46 -4.51
N LEU A 179 10.50 -26.57 -4.82
CA LEU A 179 10.41 -25.67 -5.97
C LEU A 179 11.00 -26.35 -7.22
N PRO A 180 10.46 -26.09 -8.42
CA PRO A 180 11.11 -26.51 -9.66
C PRO A 180 12.45 -25.78 -9.82
N GLU A 181 13.44 -26.46 -10.40
CA GLU A 181 14.76 -25.88 -10.66
C GLU A 181 14.66 -24.72 -11.67
N GLY A 182 15.25 -23.57 -11.33
CA GLY A 182 15.27 -22.39 -12.19
C GLY A 182 15.60 -21.10 -11.44
N GLU A 183 15.68 -20.01 -12.18
CA GLU A 183 15.92 -18.65 -11.67
C GLU A 183 14.82 -17.71 -12.16
N VAL A 184 14.39 -16.79 -11.30
CA VAL A 184 13.37 -15.78 -11.63
C VAL A 184 13.75 -14.42 -11.06
N TYR A 185 13.56 -13.37 -11.86
CA TYR A 185 13.62 -11.99 -11.39
C TYR A 185 12.22 -11.40 -11.41
N ALA A 186 11.74 -11.00 -10.23
CA ALA A 186 10.48 -10.30 -10.07
C ALA A 186 10.72 -8.95 -9.42
N ALA A 187 10.19 -7.89 -10.02
CA ALA A 187 10.24 -6.54 -9.49
C ALA A 187 8.84 -6.06 -9.16
N VAL A 188 8.72 -5.28 -8.09
CA VAL A 188 7.49 -4.63 -7.66
C VAL A 188 7.73 -3.13 -7.52
N GLU A 189 6.66 -2.35 -7.66
CA GLU A 189 6.73 -0.90 -7.46
C GLU A 189 6.73 -0.59 -5.96
N HIS A 190 7.89 -0.75 -5.32
CA HIS A 190 8.06 -0.36 -3.92
C HIS A 190 7.92 1.18 -3.79
N PRO A 191 7.38 1.72 -2.67
CA PRO A 191 7.26 3.18 -2.45
C PRO A 191 8.57 4.00 -2.42
N LYS A 192 9.72 3.39 -2.73
CA LYS A 192 11.03 4.05 -2.67
C LYS A 192 11.27 4.87 -3.91
#